data_AF-A0A2W4Z6B6-F1
#
_entry.id   AF-A0A2W4Z6B6-F1
#
_cell.length_a   1.000
_cell.length_b   1.000
_cell.length_c   1.000
_cell.angle_alpha   90.00
_cell.angle_beta   90.00
_cell.angle_gamma   90.00
#
_symmetry.space_group_name_H-M   'P 1'
#
loop_
_entity.id
_entity.type
_entity.pdbx_description
1 polymer ?
#
loop_
_entity_poly.entity_id
_entity_poly.type
_entity_poly.pdbx_seq_one_letter_code
_entity_poly.pdbx_strand_id
1 'polypeptide(L)'
;MIALLRMTAGLFHWALAFGVLYGLHGIGCSAGWARIMVAGTSLHRLLLILAWIGGAAAGVMLTGWLRRTGGNTLLDRGAVILGWVGVAAIVVGGLPIVTIPACL
;
A
#
# COMPACT_ATOMS: atom_id res chain seq x y z
N MET A 1 -13.68 -12.32 18.45
CA MET A 1 -13.08 -12.37 17.09
C MET A 1 -12.79 -10.99 16.50
N ILE A 2 -13.64 -9.96 16.72
CA ILE A 2 -13.44 -8.60 16.19
C ILE A 2 -12.09 -7.95 16.59
N ALA A 3 -11.58 -8.24 17.79
CA ALA A 3 -10.36 -7.61 18.30
C ALA A 3 -9.09 -8.06 17.57
N LEU A 4 -8.98 -9.35 17.23
CA LEU A 4 -7.88 -9.89 16.44
C LEU A 4 -7.88 -9.30 15.02
N LEU A 5 -9.07 -9.16 14.43
CA LEU A 5 -9.24 -8.55 13.11
C LEU A 5 -8.76 -7.10 13.08
N ARG A 6 -9.08 -6.32 14.12
CA ARG A 6 -8.63 -4.92 14.25
C ARG A 6 -7.12 -4.82 14.38
N MET A 7 -6.48 -5.74 15.10
CA MET A 7 -5.01 -5.74 15.23
C MET A 7 -4.29 -6.08 13.93
N THR A 8 -4.81 -7.05 13.17
CA THR A 8 -4.16 -7.52 11.94
C THR A 8 -4.56 -6.70 10.71
N ALA A 9 -5.59 -5.85 10.80
CA ALA A 9 -6.08 -5.04 9.69
C ALA A 9 -4.97 -4.24 8.98
N GLY A 10 -4.05 -3.64 9.73
CA GLY A 10 -2.91 -2.90 9.17
C GLY A 10 -1.97 -3.78 8.33
N LEU A 11 -1.69 -5.00 8.81
CA LEU A 11 -0.84 -5.96 8.09
C LEU A 11 -1.54 -6.53 6.86
N PHE A 12 -2.84 -6.86 6.96
CA PHE A 12 -3.64 -7.30 5.82
C PHE A 12 -3.71 -6.23 4.74
N HIS A 13 -3.89 -4.96 5.14
CA HIS A 13 -3.89 -3.84 4.21
C HIS A 13 -2.54 -3.70 3.49
N TRP A 14 -1.44 -3.83 4.23
CA TRP A 14 -0.10 -3.87 3.62
C TRP A 14 0.05 -5.01 2.61
N ALA A 15 -0.35 -6.24 2.97
CA ALA A 15 -0.26 -7.40 2.09
C ALA A 15 -1.10 -7.21 0.81
N LEU A 16 -2.30 -6.64 0.94
CA LEU A 16 -3.18 -6.34 -0.19
C LEU A 16 -2.59 -5.26 -1.10
N ALA A 17 -2.07 -4.18 -0.53
CA ALA A 17 -1.40 -3.12 -1.31
C ALA A 17 -0.18 -3.67 -2.07
N PHE A 18 0.62 -4.52 -1.42
CA PHE A 18 1.77 -5.16 -2.05
C PHE A 18 1.34 -6.10 -3.20
N GLY A 19 0.32 -6.93 -2.98
CA GLY A 19 -0.22 -7.81 -4.03
C GLY A 19 -0.76 -7.04 -5.23
N VAL A 20 -1.49 -5.94 -4.99
CA VAL A 20 -1.98 -5.07 -6.07
C VAL A 20 -0.83 -4.46 -6.86
N LEU A 21 0.18 -3.93 -6.18
CA LEU A 21 1.35 -3.32 -6.85
C LEU A 21 2.09 -4.32 -7.73
N TYR A 22 2.39 -5.51 -7.20
CA TYR A 22 3.12 -6.54 -7.96
C TYR A 22 2.28 -7.14 -9.10
N GLY A 23 0.98 -7.33 -8.89
CA GLY A 23 0.07 -7.77 -9.93
C GLY A 23 -0.03 -6.75 -11.07
N LEU A 24 -0.18 -5.46 -10.72
CA LEU A 24 -0.26 -4.38 -11.68
C LEU A 24 1.07 -4.18 -12.44
N HIS A 25 2.19 -4.44 -11.78
CA HIS A 25 3.51 -4.46 -12.40
C HIS A 25 3.61 -5.56 -13.48
N GLY A 26 3.24 -6.80 -13.16
CA GLY A 26 3.25 -7.90 -14.14
C GLY A 26 2.30 -7.67 -15.33
N ILE A 27 1.08 -7.19 -15.06
CA ILE A 27 0.12 -6.81 -16.11
C ILE A 27 0.69 -5.67 -16.96
N GLY A 28 1.27 -4.65 -16.34
CA GLY A 28 1.80 -3.50 -17.06
C GLY A 28 3.01 -3.82 -17.94
N CYS A 29 3.86 -4.76 -17.55
CA CYS A 29 4.96 -5.23 -18.42
C CYS A 29 4.44 -6.07 -19.59
N SER A 30 3.52 -7.01 -19.36
CA SER A 30 2.95 -7.85 -20.43
C SER A 30 2.07 -7.06 -21.41
N ALA A 31 1.31 -6.08 -20.93
CA ALA A 31 0.48 -5.20 -21.75
C ALA A 31 1.27 -4.07 -22.45
N GLY A 32 2.58 -3.94 -22.17
CA GLY A 32 3.44 -2.97 -22.82
C GLY A 32 3.21 -1.51 -22.39
N TRP A 33 2.63 -1.27 -21.20
CA TRP A 33 2.37 0.08 -20.67
C TRP A 33 3.65 0.91 -20.50
N ALA A 34 4.80 0.25 -20.41
CA ALA A 34 6.11 0.92 -20.37
C ALA A 34 6.42 1.72 -21.65
N ARG A 35 5.82 1.35 -22.80
CA ARG A 35 6.01 2.03 -24.08
C ARG A 35 5.07 3.22 -24.30
N ILE A 36 4.01 3.33 -23.48
CA ILE A 36 3.02 4.40 -23.60
C ILE A 36 3.48 5.58 -22.76
N MET A 37 3.84 6.69 -23.41
CA MET A 37 4.25 7.92 -22.72
C MET A 37 3.04 8.77 -22.33
N VAL A 38 2.97 9.17 -21.07
CA VAL A 38 1.93 10.03 -20.49
C VAL A 38 2.61 11.06 -19.56
N ALA A 39 2.36 12.35 -19.77
CA ALA A 39 2.86 13.44 -18.93
C ALA A 39 4.38 13.41 -18.66
N GLY A 40 5.19 13.01 -19.65
CA GLY A 40 6.66 12.93 -19.52
C GLY A 40 7.17 11.69 -18.78
N THR A 41 6.29 10.74 -18.43
CA THR A 41 6.66 9.43 -17.86
C THR A 41 5.93 8.29 -18.58
N SER A 42 6.20 7.03 -18.24
CA SER A 42 5.43 5.91 -18.80
C SER A 42 4.12 5.72 -18.06
N LEU A 43 3.07 5.33 -18.77
CA LEU A 43 1.77 4.98 -18.19
C LEU A 43 1.94 3.93 -17.07
N HIS A 44 2.86 2.99 -17.27
CA HIS A 44 3.24 2.00 -16.28
C HIS A 44 3.68 2.62 -14.94
N ARG A 45 4.64 3.55 -14.99
CA ARG A 45 5.16 4.21 -13.79
C ARG A 45 4.09 5.06 -13.13
N LEU A 46 3.26 5.75 -13.91
CA LEU A 46 2.17 6.56 -13.39
C LEU A 46 1.15 5.72 -12.61
N LEU A 47 0.70 4.60 -13.17
CA LEU A 47 -0.28 3.73 -12.51
C LEU A 47 0.28 3.08 -11.24
N LEU A 48 1.56 2.71 -11.24
CA LEU A 48 2.22 2.17 -10.04
C LEU A 48 2.36 3.22 -8.95
N ILE A 49 2.74 4.46 -9.29
CA ILE A 49 2.79 5.57 -8.33
C ILE A 49 1.39 5.84 -7.75
N LEU A 50 0.36 5.87 -8.59
CA LEU A 50 -1.02 6.08 -8.15
C LEU A 50 -1.50 4.96 -7.21
N ALA A 51 -1.23 3.70 -7.56
CA ALA A 51 -1.55 2.56 -6.72
C ALA A 51 -0.80 2.60 -5.37
N TRP A 52 0.47 2.99 -5.39
CA TRP A 52 1.29 3.11 -4.19
C TRP A 52 0.80 4.21 -3.25
N ILE A 53 0.58 5.43 -3.78
CA ILE A 53 0.04 6.56 -3.02
C ILE A 53 -1.36 6.21 -2.50
N GLY A 54 -2.21 5.60 -3.34
CA GLY A 54 -3.54 5.15 -2.95
C GLY A 54 -3.50 4.12 -1.80
N GLY A 55 -2.61 3.13 -1.89
CA GLY A 55 -2.40 2.14 -0.84
C GLY A 55 -1.90 2.74 0.47
N ALA A 56 -0.92 3.64 0.40
CA ALA A 56 -0.41 4.35 1.57
C ALA A 56 -1.47 5.25 2.22
N ALA A 57 -2.20 6.04 1.41
CA ALA A 57 -3.28 6.91 1.88
C ALA A 57 -4.42 6.11 2.53
N ALA A 58 -4.82 5.00 1.92
CA ALA A 58 -5.81 4.09 2.50
C ALA A 58 -5.34 3.51 3.84
N GLY A 59 -4.05 3.18 3.97
CA GLY A 59 -3.47 2.69 5.22
C GLY A 59 -3.45 3.76 6.33
N VAL A 60 -3.15 5.01 5.98
CA VAL A 60 -3.24 6.15 6.90
C VAL A 60 -4.70 6.39 7.33
N MET A 61 -5.64 6.36 6.40
CA MET A 61 -7.08 6.50 6.72
C MET A 61 -7.57 5.37 7.62
N LEU A 62 -7.18 4.12 7.34
CA LEU A 62 -7.50 2.96 8.15
C LEU A 62 -6.97 3.10 9.58
N THR A 63 -5.70 3.51 9.71
CA THR A 63 -5.05 3.72 11.02
C THR A 63 -5.69 4.88 11.80
N GLY A 64 -6.04 5.96 11.10
CA GLY A 64 -6.79 7.08 11.68
C GLY A 64 -8.18 6.66 12.16
N TRP A 65 -8.88 5.82 11.40
CA TRP A 65 -10.18 5.27 11.77
C TRP A 65 -10.08 4.31 12.96
N LEU A 66 -9.07 3.43 13.00
CA LEU A 66 -8.77 2.56 14.14
C LEU A 66 -8.52 3.38 15.41
N ARG A 67 -7.76 4.48 15.30
CA ARG A 67 -7.48 5.39 16.43
C ARG A 67 -8.73 6.13 16.90
N ARG A 68 -9.64 6.53 16.00
CA ARG A 68 -10.89 7.24 16.37
C ARG A 68 -11.92 6.32 17.00
N THR A 69 -11.95 5.05 16.59
CA THR A 69 -12.96 4.08 17.07
C THR A 69 -12.46 3.20 18.22
N GLY A 70 -11.15 3.25 18.52
CA GLY A 70 -10.55 2.50 19.61
C GLY A 70 -10.74 3.18 20.97
N GLY A 71 -10.88 2.38 22.02
CA GLY A 71 -10.86 2.84 23.41
C GLY A 71 -9.43 2.94 23.95
N ASN A 72 -9.30 2.91 25.28
CA ASN A 72 -8.00 3.06 25.96
C ASN A 72 -7.33 1.72 26.31
N THR A 73 -7.76 0.63 25.68
CA THR A 73 -7.28 -0.73 25.96
C THR A 73 -5.94 -0.99 25.26
N LEU A 74 -5.09 -1.84 25.84
CA LEU A 74 -3.82 -2.27 25.23
C LEU A 74 -3.99 -2.82 23.81
N LEU A 75 -5.09 -3.51 23.54
CA LEU A 75 -5.41 -4.05 22.22
C LEU A 75 -5.60 -2.95 21.15
N ASP A 76 -6.27 -1.85 21.49
CA ASP A 76 -6.49 -0.75 20.55
C ASP A 76 -5.19 0.00 20.25
N ARG A 77 -4.31 0.16 21.25
CA ARG A 77 -2.97 0.72 21.05
C ARG A 77 -2.14 -0.19 20.15
N GLY A 78 -2.18 -1.51 20.37
CA GLY A 78 -1.53 -2.50 19.52
C GLY A 78 -2.00 -2.42 18.07
N ALA A 79 -3.32 -2.31 17.85
CA ALA A 79 -3.90 -2.18 16.52
C ALA A 79 -3.44 -0.90 15.78
N VAL A 80 -3.34 0.23 16.49
CA VAL A 80 -2.85 1.49 15.89
C VAL A 80 -1.35 1.40 15.56
N ILE A 81 -0.54 0.82 16.44
CA ILE A 81 0.90 0.62 16.21
C ILE A 81 1.11 -0.28 14.98
N LEU A 82 0.42 -1.42 14.91
CA LEU A 82 0.47 -2.34 13.77
C LEU A 82 -0.05 -1.68 12.48
N GLY A 83 -1.05 -0.80 12.58
CA GLY A 83 -1.51 0.04 11.48
C GLY A 83 -0.40 0.92 10.90
N TRP A 84 0.31 1.65 11.76
CA TRP A 84 1.46 2.47 11.36
C TRP A 84 2.63 1.65 10.81
N VAL A 85 2.90 0.47 11.38
CA VAL A 85 3.89 -0.46 10.84
C VAL A 85 3.52 -0.90 9.42
N GLY A 86 2.25 -1.22 9.18
CA GLY A 86 1.74 -1.53 7.84
C GLY A 86 1.93 -0.38 6.86
N VAL A 87 1.58 0.85 7.24
CA VAL A 87 1.81 2.05 6.41
C VAL A 87 3.29 2.24 6.10
N ALA A 88 4.16 2.16 7.11
CA ALA A 88 5.61 2.30 6.93
C ALA A 88 6.15 1.22 5.97
N ALA A 89 5.66 -0.01 6.09
CA ALA A 89 6.03 -1.11 5.21
C ALA A 89 5.53 -0.90 3.76
N ILE A 90 4.38 -0.24 3.53
CA ILE A 90 3.94 0.15 2.17
C ILE A 90 4.89 1.20 1.61
N VAL A 91 5.23 2.22 2.40
CA VAL A 91 6.10 3.32 1.96
C VAL A 91 7.50 2.80 1.62
N VAL A 92 8.12 2.02 2.50
CA VAL A 92 9.46 1.47 2.28
C VAL A 92 9.44 0.39 1.17
N GLY A 93 8.44 -0.49 1.17
CA GLY A 93 8.33 -1.57 0.19
C GLY A 93 7.98 -1.10 -1.22
N GLY A 94 7.31 0.06 -1.35
CA GLY A 94 6.98 0.65 -2.64
C GLY A 94 8.09 1.53 -3.25
N LEU A 95 9.13 1.87 -2.48
CA LEU A 95 10.25 2.69 -2.98
C LEU A 95 10.96 2.10 -4.22
N PRO A 96 11.32 0.79 -4.24
CA PRO A 96 12.00 0.17 -5.38
C PRO A 96 11.18 0.23 -6.67
N ILE A 97 9.85 0.20 -6.56
CA ILE A 97 8.92 0.25 -7.69
C ILE A 97 9.04 1.59 -8.44
N VAL A 98 9.42 2.66 -7.74
CA VAL A 98 9.54 4.00 -8.32
C VAL A 98 10.94 4.25 -8.88
N THR A 99 11.97 3.59 -8.34
CA THR A 99 13.38 3.86 -8.64
C THR A 99 14.00 2.90 -9.65
N ILE A 100 13.52 1.66 -9.75
CA ILE A 100 14.11 0.63 -10.59
C ILE A 100 13.31 0.50 -11.91
N PRO A 101 13.97 0.41 -13.07
CA PRO A 101 13.28 0.09 -14.33
C PRO A 101 12.55 -1.25 -14.21
N ALA A 102 11.25 -1.18 -14.39
CA ALA A 102 10.28 -2.23 -14.08
C ALA A 102 10.27 -3.42 -15.05
N CYS A 103 10.47 -3.14 -16.34
CA CYS A 103 10.38 -4.12 -17.41
C CYS A 103 11.73 -4.15 -18.14
N LEU A 104 12.57 -5.12 -17.76
CA LEU A 104 13.78 -5.50 -18.50
C LEU A 104 13.43 -6.50 -19.60
#